data_AF-A0A8H8LY55-F1
#
_entry.id   AF-A0A8H8LY55-F1
#
_cell.length_a   1.000
_cell.length_b   1.000
_cell.length_c   1.000
_cell.angle_alpha   90.00
_cell.angle_beta   90.00
_cell.angle_gamma   90.00
#
_symmetry.space_group_name_H-M   'P 1'
#
loop_
_entity.id
_entity.type
_entity.pdbx_description
1 polymer ?
#
loop_
_entity_poly.entity_id
_entity_poly.type
_entity_poly.pdbx_seq_one_letter_code
_entity_poly.pdbx_strand_id
1 'polypeptide(L)'
;MPAERPTRSRKPRFAPAVGRPKGCRNKKAPGKQEEVKNARPEPTREEKAAYRAQLEERIDQLGWPAESMKFSAWPSLASEWLAVLEPTELNDLNDEIVWNNVKSRLDMLRYRLKAEREKQKELLFERLYRLLSTLEKESPPLLTLQVRRLGKPPCTEYPCPPSGYSDVKTVSQKLAFPRLADVHKLPLIKSMLEADTTADQLEETFKTRRSDIDTMVTEWRNDFHRRLLSFLPDVGGNILEPTLVADDSDPFEGLSNDMKRLLRADSLFSVYDWDESPYTINSSRDLAYTYKDLVRRGSGVSRPSELARQRQLPIDCVGRYDEARVVARELLQSIERPNASYLELECDVEQVELGEDSSYEGEWICGQCINTKPQIWTGIVEHYVKERKSYRPIQAALAKQKTIYCDVHGSEPLPNRPMIRYYSAQVAREIWAQSTGERDVTQCQMCSKRPINREVKGPMKSIVKHLLDIHGIKQPKPGTHYSRYVTSYGY
;
A
#
# COMPACT_ATOMS: atom_id res chain seq x y z
N MET A 1 14.96 41.10 7.44
CA MET A 1 16.32 40.68 7.05
C MET A 1 16.22 39.25 6.52
N PRO A 2 15.99 39.03 5.21
CA PRO A 2 15.87 37.68 4.67
C PRO A 2 17.25 37.15 4.30
N ALA A 3 17.62 36.01 4.90
CA ALA A 3 18.84 35.29 4.56
C ALA A 3 18.61 34.49 3.28
N GLU A 4 19.39 34.79 2.25
CA GLU A 4 19.40 34.08 0.97
C GLU A 4 19.94 32.65 1.14
N ARG A 5 19.20 31.67 0.64
CA ARG A 5 19.65 30.27 0.53
C ARG A 5 20.57 30.14 -0.70
N PRO A 6 21.72 29.45 -0.58
CA PRO A 6 22.63 29.28 -1.72
C PRO A 6 22.10 28.22 -2.70
N THR A 7 22.19 28.56 -3.98
CA THR A 7 21.86 27.72 -5.13
C THR A 7 22.87 26.59 -5.29
N ARG A 8 22.37 25.35 -5.43
CA ARG A 8 23.16 24.16 -5.75
C ARG A 8 23.76 24.28 -7.15
N SER A 9 25.08 24.28 -7.22
CA SER A 9 25.88 24.30 -8.44
C SER A 9 25.71 23.02 -9.27
N ARG A 10 25.42 23.22 -10.56
CA ARG A 10 25.42 22.19 -11.60
C ARG A 10 26.84 21.68 -11.85
N LYS A 11 27.04 20.36 -11.82
CA LYS A 11 28.27 19.71 -12.30
C LYS A 11 28.41 19.86 -13.82
N PRO A 12 29.63 20.06 -14.36
CA PRO A 12 29.83 20.28 -15.78
C PRO A 12 29.87 18.99 -16.59
N ARG A 13 29.50 19.13 -17.86
CA ARG A 13 29.56 18.16 -18.96
C ARG A 13 31.00 17.73 -19.24
N PHE A 14 31.21 16.43 -19.43
CA PHE A 14 32.43 15.90 -20.03
C PHE A 14 32.44 16.21 -21.54
N ALA A 15 33.51 16.87 -22.00
CA ALA A 15 33.88 17.01 -23.40
C ALA A 15 35.08 16.08 -23.71
N PRO A 16 35.35 15.77 -24.99
CA PRO A 16 36.13 14.61 -25.40
C PRO A 16 37.64 14.88 -25.39
N ALA A 17 38.42 13.86 -25.02
CA ALA A 17 39.88 13.91 -25.07
C ALA A 17 40.39 13.67 -26.49
N VAL A 18 40.95 14.74 -27.08
CA VAL A 18 41.74 14.74 -28.32
C VAL A 18 43.23 14.63 -27.96
N GLY A 19 43.89 13.62 -28.51
CA GLY A 19 45.24 13.72 -29.11
C GLY A 19 46.50 13.71 -28.23
N ARG A 20 47.39 12.74 -28.51
CA ARG A 20 48.88 12.83 -28.72
C ARG A 20 49.61 11.58 -28.17
N PRO A 21 50.87 11.30 -28.56
CA PRO A 21 51.58 11.58 -29.81
C PRO A 21 52.27 10.33 -30.42
N LYS A 22 52.60 10.44 -31.71
CA LYS A 22 53.50 9.52 -32.43
C LYS A 22 54.91 9.56 -31.82
N GLY A 23 55.44 8.40 -31.45
CA GLY A 23 56.83 8.20 -31.06
C GLY A 23 57.48 7.09 -31.87
N CYS A 24 58.18 7.48 -32.95
CA CYS A 24 59.10 6.60 -33.69
C CYS A 24 60.30 6.24 -32.81
N ARG A 25 60.58 4.95 -32.62
CA ARG A 25 61.95 4.46 -32.41
C ARG A 25 62.16 3.14 -33.16
N ASN A 26 62.90 3.24 -34.25
CA ASN A 26 63.61 2.14 -34.90
C ASN A 26 64.59 1.49 -33.92
N LYS A 27 64.50 0.17 -33.73
CA LYS A 27 65.64 -0.66 -33.37
C LYS A 27 65.64 -1.91 -34.24
N LYS A 28 66.78 -2.10 -34.91
CA LYS A 28 67.11 -3.24 -35.77
C LYS A 28 67.30 -4.52 -34.96
N ALA A 29 67.06 -5.63 -35.66
CA ALA A 29 67.08 -7.06 -35.33
C ALA A 29 68.37 -7.56 -34.63
N PRO A 30 68.41 -8.81 -34.09
CA PRO A 30 68.45 -10.01 -34.93
C PRO A 30 67.65 -11.22 -34.42
N GLY A 31 67.41 -12.19 -35.33
CA GLY A 31 67.18 -13.60 -34.96
C GLY A 31 65.76 -14.14 -35.18
N LYS A 32 65.34 -14.28 -36.44
CA LYS A 32 64.28 -15.22 -36.81
C LYS A 32 64.84 -16.65 -36.72
N GLN A 33 64.36 -17.42 -35.75
CA GLN A 33 64.17 -18.85 -35.95
C GLN A 33 62.74 -19.01 -36.48
N GLU A 34 62.61 -19.35 -37.76
CA GLU A 34 61.36 -19.84 -38.33
C GLU A 34 61.11 -21.24 -37.77
N GLU A 35 60.43 -21.31 -36.62
CA GLU A 35 59.61 -22.47 -36.32
C GLU A 35 58.50 -22.51 -37.37
N VAL A 36 58.66 -23.42 -38.32
CA VAL A 36 57.57 -23.91 -39.17
C VAL A 36 56.55 -24.54 -38.22
N LYS A 37 55.63 -23.72 -37.70
CA LYS A 37 54.42 -24.22 -37.06
C LYS A 37 53.67 -24.99 -38.13
N ASN A 38 53.78 -26.32 -38.08
CA ASN A 38 52.92 -27.23 -38.80
C ASN A 38 51.48 -26.84 -38.50
N ALA A 39 50.86 -26.07 -39.39
CA ALA A 39 49.46 -25.72 -39.30
C ALA A 39 48.69 -27.04 -39.38
N ARG A 40 48.14 -27.47 -38.25
CA ARG A 40 47.30 -28.66 -38.17
C ARG A 40 46.20 -28.50 -39.23
N PRO A 41 45.96 -29.49 -40.11
CA PRO A 41 44.93 -29.39 -41.13
C PRO A 41 43.59 -29.04 -40.48
N GLU A 42 42.78 -28.23 -41.15
CA GLU A 42 41.47 -27.86 -40.63
C GLU A 42 40.65 -29.13 -40.34
N PRO A 43 39.96 -29.18 -39.18
CA PRO A 43 39.18 -30.36 -38.82
C PRO A 43 38.09 -30.65 -39.85
N THR A 44 37.95 -31.91 -40.21
CA THR A 44 36.89 -32.39 -41.10
C THR A 44 35.51 -32.18 -40.47
N ARG A 45 34.47 -32.14 -41.31
CA ARG A 45 33.07 -32.01 -40.84
C ARG A 45 32.66 -33.14 -39.89
N GLU A 46 33.18 -34.34 -40.12
CA GLU A 46 32.91 -35.53 -39.29
C GLU A 46 33.55 -35.40 -37.90
N GLU A 47 34.81 -34.93 -37.83
CA GLU A 47 35.50 -34.67 -36.56
C GLU A 47 34.78 -33.58 -35.73
N LYS A 48 34.29 -32.52 -36.37
CA LYS A 48 33.49 -31.48 -35.70
C LYS A 48 32.17 -32.03 -35.17
N ALA A 49 31.49 -32.88 -35.94
CA ALA A 49 30.24 -33.50 -35.53
C ALA A 49 30.44 -34.47 -34.35
N ALA A 50 31.49 -35.28 -34.38
CA ALA A 50 31.85 -36.20 -33.29
C ALA A 50 32.22 -35.45 -32.01
N TYR A 51 33.01 -34.38 -32.13
CA TYR A 51 33.35 -33.51 -30.99
C TYR A 51 32.10 -32.90 -30.36
N ARG A 52 31.19 -32.36 -31.18
CA ARG A 52 29.95 -31.77 -30.73
C ARG A 52 29.06 -32.78 -30.00
N ALA A 53 28.93 -34.00 -30.53
CA ALA A 53 28.14 -35.05 -29.89
C ALA A 53 28.70 -35.44 -28.49
N GLN A 54 30.02 -35.59 -28.38
CA GLN A 54 30.68 -35.87 -27.09
C GLN A 54 30.52 -34.71 -26.10
N LEU A 55 30.61 -33.48 -26.59
CA LEU A 55 30.43 -32.28 -25.78
C LEU A 55 28.97 -32.17 -25.29
N GLU A 56 27.99 -32.35 -26.17
CA GLU A 56 26.57 -32.35 -25.83
C GLU A 56 26.24 -33.45 -24.81
N GLU A 57 26.77 -34.67 -24.97
CA GLU A 57 26.61 -35.76 -24.00
C GLU A 57 27.17 -35.40 -22.61
N ARG A 58 28.37 -34.84 -22.54
CA ARG A 58 28.96 -34.43 -21.25
C ARG A 58 28.23 -33.25 -20.62
N ILE A 59 27.75 -32.32 -21.43
CA ILE A 59 26.94 -31.20 -20.94
C ILE A 59 25.62 -31.73 -20.35
N ASP A 60 24.99 -32.71 -21.00
CA ASP A 60 23.80 -33.38 -20.46
C ASP A 60 24.10 -34.09 -19.12
N GLN A 61 25.24 -34.80 -19.02
CA GLN A 61 25.71 -35.41 -17.76
C GLN A 61 25.96 -34.38 -16.63
N LEU A 62 26.23 -33.12 -16.96
CA LEU A 62 26.33 -32.01 -16.00
C LEU A 62 24.95 -31.44 -15.59
N GLY A 63 23.85 -32.03 -16.05
CA GLY A 63 22.49 -31.62 -15.72
C GLY A 63 21.98 -30.45 -16.57
N TRP A 64 22.49 -30.31 -17.79
CA TRP A 64 21.98 -29.35 -18.77
C TRP A 64 21.14 -30.08 -19.81
N PRO A 65 19.81 -30.13 -19.64
CA PRO A 65 18.96 -30.74 -20.64
C PRO A 65 18.90 -29.85 -21.89
N ALA A 66 18.69 -30.43 -23.06
CA ALA A 66 18.65 -29.72 -24.34
C ALA A 66 17.65 -28.54 -24.36
N GLU A 67 16.56 -28.63 -23.59
CA GLU A 67 15.57 -27.56 -23.45
C GLU A 67 16.14 -26.31 -22.75
N SER A 68 17.12 -26.48 -21.85
CA SER A 68 17.79 -25.37 -21.18
C SER A 68 18.71 -24.58 -22.13
N MET A 69 19.00 -25.13 -23.30
CA MET A 69 19.92 -24.58 -24.31
C MET A 69 19.18 -23.87 -25.46
N LYS A 70 17.90 -23.55 -25.29
CA LYS A 70 17.14 -22.75 -26.26
C LYS A 70 17.47 -21.27 -26.06
N PHE A 71 18.37 -20.75 -26.88
CA PHE A 71 18.79 -19.34 -26.90
C PHE A 71 18.06 -18.51 -27.97
N SER A 72 16.95 -18.99 -28.51
CA SER A 72 16.22 -18.33 -29.61
C SER A 72 15.81 -16.89 -29.28
N ALA A 73 15.54 -16.59 -28.00
CA ALA A 73 15.21 -15.25 -27.54
C ALA A 73 16.43 -14.32 -27.33
N TRP A 74 17.66 -14.85 -27.31
CA TRP A 74 18.88 -14.09 -27.01
C TRP A 74 20.00 -14.39 -28.02
N PRO A 75 20.01 -13.71 -29.18
CA PRO A 75 20.98 -13.97 -30.25
C PRO A 75 22.45 -13.88 -29.81
N SER A 76 22.76 -13.01 -28.84
CA SER A 76 24.11 -12.88 -28.28
C SER A 76 24.52 -14.12 -27.49
N LEU A 77 23.64 -14.65 -26.64
CA LEU A 77 23.90 -15.90 -25.90
C LEU A 77 23.92 -17.11 -26.84
N ALA A 78 23.07 -17.11 -27.88
CA ALA A 78 23.09 -18.15 -28.91
C ALA A 78 24.45 -18.21 -29.63
N SER A 79 25.02 -17.06 -29.98
CA SER A 79 26.35 -16.97 -30.59
C SER A 79 27.43 -17.49 -29.64
N GLU A 80 27.38 -17.14 -28.36
CA GLU A 80 28.37 -17.58 -27.39
C GLU A 80 28.27 -19.08 -27.10
N TRP A 81 27.04 -19.61 -27.07
CA TRP A 81 26.77 -21.04 -26.98
C TRP A 81 27.32 -21.81 -28.18
N LEU A 82 27.06 -21.33 -29.41
CA LEU A 82 27.64 -21.91 -30.62
C LEU A 82 29.17 -21.89 -30.59
N ALA A 83 29.77 -20.81 -30.07
CA ALA A 83 31.23 -20.72 -29.89
C ALA A 83 31.80 -21.64 -28.78
N VAL A 84 30.95 -22.27 -27.96
CA VAL A 84 31.33 -23.36 -27.06
C VAL A 84 31.21 -24.71 -27.79
N LEU A 85 30.14 -24.91 -28.57
CA LEU A 85 29.91 -26.15 -29.31
C LEU A 85 30.85 -26.36 -30.51
N GLU A 86 31.28 -25.26 -31.14
CA GLU A 86 32.06 -25.27 -32.37
C GLU A 86 33.35 -24.44 -32.18
N PRO A 87 34.29 -24.90 -31.35
CA PRO A 87 35.55 -24.18 -31.15
C PRO A 87 36.40 -24.21 -32.42
N THR A 88 37.19 -23.15 -32.61
CA THR A 88 38.13 -23.03 -33.75
C THR A 88 39.17 -24.16 -33.76
N GLU A 89 39.53 -24.67 -32.57
CA GLU A 89 40.46 -25.79 -32.39
C GLU A 89 39.78 -26.93 -31.63
N LEU A 90 39.81 -28.14 -32.20
CA LEU A 90 39.30 -29.36 -31.54
C LEU A 90 40.38 -29.90 -30.59
N ASN A 91 40.28 -29.51 -29.32
CA ASN A 91 41.14 -30.01 -28.24
C ASN A 91 40.53 -31.27 -27.60
N ASP A 92 41.36 -32.14 -27.04
CA ASP A 92 40.88 -33.36 -26.38
C ASP A 92 40.03 -33.00 -25.15
N LEU A 93 38.76 -33.41 -25.14
CA LEU A 93 37.87 -33.20 -24.01
C LEU A 93 38.27 -34.02 -22.77
N ASN A 94 39.12 -35.03 -22.92
CA ASN A 94 39.68 -35.77 -21.78
C ASN A 94 40.79 -35.00 -21.05
N ASP A 95 41.32 -33.92 -21.65
CA ASP A 95 42.22 -33.01 -20.95
C ASP A 95 41.42 -32.20 -19.91
N GLU A 96 41.82 -32.35 -18.65
CA GLU A 96 41.15 -31.73 -17.52
C GLU A 96 41.15 -30.20 -17.60
N ILE A 97 42.22 -29.59 -18.14
CA ILE A 97 42.33 -28.14 -18.32
C ILE A 97 41.35 -27.66 -19.40
N VAL A 98 41.29 -28.38 -20.54
CA VAL A 98 40.36 -28.07 -21.63
C VAL A 98 38.92 -28.18 -21.14
N TRP A 99 38.59 -29.26 -20.44
CA TRP A 99 37.25 -29.47 -19.90
C TRP A 99 36.88 -28.44 -18.83
N ASN A 100 37.80 -28.08 -17.93
CA ASN A 100 37.58 -27.04 -16.92
C ASN A 100 37.32 -25.66 -17.55
N ASN A 101 38.00 -25.34 -18.66
CA ASN A 101 37.74 -24.12 -19.42
C ASN A 101 36.35 -24.11 -20.06
N VAL A 102 35.94 -25.24 -20.65
CA VAL A 102 34.58 -25.42 -21.20
C VAL A 102 33.54 -25.25 -20.08
N LYS A 103 33.73 -25.91 -18.94
CA LYS A 103 32.85 -25.82 -17.77
C LYS A 103 32.72 -24.37 -17.26
N SER A 104 33.83 -23.66 -17.14
CA SER A 104 33.83 -22.24 -16.75
C SER A 104 33.01 -21.38 -17.71
N ARG A 105 33.12 -21.59 -19.02
CA ARG A 105 32.30 -20.89 -20.03
C ARG A 105 30.81 -21.25 -19.91
N LEU A 106 30.50 -22.52 -19.66
CA LEU A 106 29.12 -22.98 -19.44
C LEU A 106 28.51 -22.36 -18.19
N ASP A 107 29.25 -22.30 -17.07
CA ASP A 107 28.81 -21.67 -15.83
C ASP A 107 28.55 -20.16 -16.02
N MET A 108 29.42 -19.47 -16.76
CA MET A 108 29.21 -18.07 -17.13
C MET A 108 27.96 -17.87 -18.00
N LEU A 109 27.73 -18.74 -18.99
CA LEU A 109 26.52 -18.73 -19.81
C LEU A 109 25.28 -19.00 -18.95
N ARG A 110 25.36 -19.90 -17.96
CA ARG A 110 24.27 -20.19 -17.02
C ARG A 110 23.87 -18.97 -16.24
N TYR A 111 24.86 -18.28 -15.67
CA TYR A 111 24.63 -17.09 -14.86
C TYR A 111 23.99 -15.99 -15.71
N ARG A 112 24.51 -15.76 -16.91
CA ARG A 112 23.97 -14.75 -17.83
C ARG A 112 22.58 -15.10 -18.35
N LEU A 113 22.34 -16.35 -18.73
CA LEU A 113 21.02 -16.81 -19.15
C LEU A 113 20.00 -16.64 -18.02
N LYS A 114 20.37 -16.98 -16.78
CA LYS A 114 19.53 -16.73 -15.61
C LYS A 114 19.24 -15.24 -15.44
N ALA A 115 20.26 -14.39 -15.53
CA ALA A 115 20.10 -12.95 -15.42
C ALA A 115 19.20 -12.36 -16.52
N GLU A 116 19.37 -12.79 -17.77
CA GLU A 116 18.52 -12.36 -18.89
C GLU A 116 17.09 -12.87 -18.76
N ARG A 117 16.88 -14.11 -18.29
CA ARG A 117 15.53 -14.64 -17.99
C ARG A 117 14.84 -13.84 -16.88
N GLU A 118 15.53 -13.50 -15.81
CA GLU A 118 14.96 -12.68 -14.74
C GLU A 118 14.65 -11.26 -15.24
N LYS A 119 15.55 -10.65 -16.03
CA LYS A 119 15.30 -9.35 -16.67
C LYS A 119 14.10 -9.40 -17.63
N GLN A 120 13.96 -10.46 -18.42
CA GLN A 120 12.81 -10.64 -19.30
C GLN A 120 11.52 -10.81 -18.50
N LYS A 121 11.52 -11.59 -17.42
CA LYS A 121 10.38 -11.68 -16.51
C LYS A 121 10.00 -10.31 -15.95
N GLU A 122 10.97 -9.53 -15.47
CA GLU A 122 10.71 -8.16 -14.98
C GLU A 122 10.05 -7.29 -16.06
N LEU A 123 10.55 -7.33 -17.30
CA LEU A 123 9.95 -6.60 -18.42
C LEU A 123 8.53 -7.08 -18.76
N LEU A 124 8.29 -8.40 -18.73
CA LEU A 124 6.97 -8.99 -18.93
C LEU A 124 5.99 -8.55 -17.84
N PHE A 125 6.41 -8.60 -16.58
CA PHE A 125 5.61 -8.13 -15.44
C PHE A 125 5.31 -6.64 -15.53
N GLU A 126 6.30 -5.81 -15.85
CA GLU A 126 6.10 -4.37 -16.01
C GLU A 126 5.13 -4.06 -17.16
N ARG A 127 5.25 -4.76 -18.29
CA ARG A 127 4.32 -4.63 -19.42
C ARG A 127 2.91 -5.04 -19.03
N LEU A 128 2.75 -6.21 -18.41
CA LEU A 128 1.47 -6.70 -17.92
C LEU A 128 0.84 -5.72 -16.90
N TYR A 129 1.62 -5.19 -15.97
CA TYR A 129 1.16 -4.20 -14.99
C TYR A 129 0.60 -2.95 -15.68
N ARG A 130 1.28 -2.45 -16.70
CA ARG A 130 0.79 -1.30 -17.49
C ARG A 130 -0.52 -1.63 -18.19
N LEU A 131 -0.63 -2.81 -18.81
CA LEU A 131 -1.85 -3.24 -19.50
C LEU A 131 -3.04 -3.39 -18.55
N LEU A 132 -2.83 -4.00 -17.38
CA LEU A 132 -3.84 -4.13 -16.33
C LEU A 132 -4.23 -2.79 -15.72
N SER A 133 -3.26 -1.90 -15.50
CA SER A 133 -3.52 -0.54 -15.00
C SER A 133 -4.36 0.27 -15.99
N THR A 134 -4.10 0.11 -17.30
CA THR A 134 -4.93 0.72 -18.35
C THR A 134 -6.34 0.14 -18.31
N LEU A 135 -6.48 -1.18 -18.22
CA LEU A 135 -7.79 -1.84 -18.06
C LEU A 135 -8.56 -1.37 -16.81
N GLU A 136 -7.90 -1.24 -15.67
CA GLU A 136 -8.50 -0.72 -14.43
C GLU A 136 -8.96 0.74 -14.60
N LYS A 137 -8.21 1.57 -15.34
CA LYS A 137 -8.57 2.96 -15.63
C LYS A 137 -9.70 3.10 -16.65
N GLU A 138 -9.78 2.21 -17.62
CA GLU A 138 -10.85 2.13 -18.62
C GLU A 138 -12.18 1.64 -18.00
N SER A 139 -12.10 0.90 -16.90
CA SER A 139 -13.28 0.43 -16.18
C SER A 139 -14.05 1.62 -15.59
N PRO A 140 -15.34 1.79 -15.91
CA PRO A 140 -16.13 2.86 -15.32
C PRO A 140 -16.20 2.67 -13.79
N PRO A 141 -16.29 3.78 -13.02
CA PRO A 141 -16.56 3.66 -11.59
C PRO A 141 -17.87 2.90 -11.36
N LEU A 142 -17.92 2.11 -10.29
CA LEU A 142 -19.16 1.45 -9.85
C LEU A 142 -20.24 2.49 -9.58
N LEU A 143 -19.84 3.58 -8.93
CA LEU A 143 -20.73 4.63 -8.51
C LEU A 143 -19.97 5.96 -8.45
N THR A 144 -20.61 7.03 -8.90
CA THR A 144 -20.16 8.40 -8.70
C THR A 144 -21.34 9.20 -8.18
N LEU A 145 -21.17 9.90 -7.08
CA LEU A 145 -22.23 10.71 -6.48
C LEU A 145 -21.68 12.03 -5.94
N GLN A 146 -22.55 13.02 -5.88
CA GLN A 146 -22.26 14.33 -5.32
C GLN A 146 -22.73 14.35 -3.86
N VAL A 147 -21.82 14.52 -2.91
CA VAL A 147 -22.13 14.57 -1.47
C VAL A 147 -22.07 16.00 -0.97
N ARG A 148 -23.08 16.44 -0.22
CA ARG A 148 -23.04 17.67 0.55
C ARG A 148 -22.04 17.52 1.70
N ARG A 149 -21.08 18.42 1.79
CA ARG A 149 -20.15 18.49 2.92
C ARG A 149 -20.91 18.92 4.17
N LEU A 150 -20.72 18.16 5.23
CA LEU A 150 -21.40 18.38 6.52
C LEU A 150 -20.76 19.50 7.34
N GLY A 151 -19.46 19.75 7.13
CA GLY A 151 -18.70 20.80 7.79
C GLY A 151 -18.36 21.93 6.84
N LYS A 152 -18.68 23.18 7.22
CA LYS A 152 -18.05 24.37 6.63
C LYS A 152 -16.64 24.49 7.18
N PRO A 153 -15.59 24.71 6.37
CA PRO A 153 -14.24 24.89 6.88
C PRO A 153 -14.19 26.15 7.77
N PRO A 154 -13.35 26.13 8.81
CA PRO A 154 -13.13 27.27 9.69
C PRO A 154 -12.58 28.50 8.98
N CYS A 155 -13.47 29.47 8.76
CA CYS A 155 -13.04 30.85 8.58
C CYS A 155 -12.79 31.44 9.98
N THR A 156 -11.58 31.32 10.50
CA THR A 156 -11.16 32.22 11.60
C THR A 156 -9.89 32.97 11.41
N GLU A 157 -9.04 32.53 10.52
CA GLU A 157 -7.97 33.38 10.02
C GLU A 157 -8.10 33.39 8.51
N TYR A 158 -8.08 34.59 7.96
CA TYR A 158 -7.86 34.81 6.55
C TYR A 158 -6.62 33.99 6.13
N PRO A 159 -6.66 33.24 5.02
CA PRO A 159 -7.68 33.29 3.98
C PRO A 159 -8.83 32.30 4.22
N CYS A 160 -10.04 32.74 3.86
CA CYS A 160 -11.26 31.96 3.59
C CYS A 160 -10.99 30.61 2.91
N PRO A 161 -11.98 29.67 2.88
CA PRO A 161 -11.85 28.37 2.23
C PRO A 161 -10.94 28.45 1.00
N PRO A 162 -9.93 27.58 0.89
CA PRO A 162 -8.97 27.64 -0.21
C PRO A 162 -9.74 27.82 -1.51
N SER A 163 -9.27 28.71 -2.37
CA SER A 163 -9.91 28.98 -3.67
C SER A 163 -10.22 27.65 -4.37
N GLY A 164 -11.50 27.30 -4.49
CA GLY A 164 -11.95 26.00 -4.98
C GLY A 164 -12.72 25.12 -3.98
N TYR A 165 -12.92 25.54 -2.73
CA TYR A 165 -13.83 24.83 -1.83
C TYR A 165 -15.26 24.85 -2.37
N SER A 166 -15.85 23.66 -2.49
CA SER A 166 -17.25 23.46 -2.85
C SER A 166 -17.98 22.79 -1.68
N ASP A 167 -19.19 23.27 -1.39
CA ASP A 167 -20.12 22.65 -0.44
C ASP A 167 -20.54 21.23 -0.88
N VAL A 168 -20.25 20.89 -2.14
CA VAL A 168 -20.50 19.58 -2.73
C VAL A 168 -19.16 18.96 -3.15
N LYS A 169 -18.93 17.71 -2.77
CA LYS A 169 -17.79 16.90 -3.20
C LYS A 169 -18.25 15.75 -4.09
N THR A 170 -17.50 15.47 -5.15
CA THR A 170 -17.72 14.27 -5.96
C THR A 170 -16.98 13.10 -5.33
N VAL A 171 -17.71 12.07 -4.93
CA VAL A 171 -17.14 10.81 -4.42
C VAL A 171 -17.35 9.73 -5.47
N SER A 172 -16.31 8.96 -5.74
CA SER A 172 -16.40 7.82 -6.66
C SER A 172 -15.93 6.53 -5.99
N GLN A 173 -16.66 5.45 -6.26
CA GLN A 173 -16.31 4.10 -5.87
C GLN A 173 -15.90 3.33 -7.12
N LYS A 174 -14.70 2.75 -7.10
CA LYS A 174 -14.26 1.85 -8.16
C LYS A 174 -14.73 0.42 -7.90
N LEU A 175 -14.91 -0.34 -8.97
CA LEU A 175 -15.07 -1.79 -8.87
C LEU A 175 -13.76 -2.42 -8.35
N ALA A 176 -13.88 -3.52 -7.62
CA ALA A 176 -12.71 -4.30 -7.25
C ALA A 176 -12.01 -4.80 -8.51
N PHE A 177 -10.68 -4.71 -8.52
CA PHE A 177 -9.83 -5.13 -9.62
C PHE A 177 -8.70 -6.01 -9.09
N PRO A 178 -8.42 -7.17 -9.72
CA PRO A 178 -7.40 -8.08 -9.22
C PRO A 178 -6.04 -7.40 -9.27
N ARG A 179 -5.29 -7.50 -8.17
CA ARG A 179 -3.93 -6.93 -8.11
C ARG A 179 -2.97 -7.85 -8.84
N LEU A 180 -1.77 -7.38 -9.15
CA LEU A 180 -0.79 -8.19 -9.88
C LEU A 180 -0.43 -9.49 -9.13
N ALA A 181 -0.54 -9.47 -7.80
CA ALA A 181 -0.40 -10.64 -6.93
C ALA A 181 -1.55 -11.67 -7.05
N ASP A 182 -2.72 -11.25 -7.52
CA ASP A 182 -3.86 -12.14 -7.84
C ASP A 182 -3.83 -12.53 -9.32
N VAL A 183 -3.50 -11.57 -10.19
CA VAL A 183 -3.53 -11.73 -11.64
C VAL A 183 -2.56 -12.81 -12.11
N HIS A 184 -1.37 -12.93 -11.53
CA HIS A 184 -0.44 -14.02 -11.92
C HIS A 184 -0.95 -15.42 -11.56
N LYS A 185 -1.97 -15.55 -10.70
CA LYS A 185 -2.62 -16.84 -10.42
C LYS A 185 -3.71 -17.19 -11.44
N LEU A 186 -4.17 -16.21 -12.21
CA LEU A 186 -5.17 -16.43 -13.24
C LEU A 186 -4.55 -17.33 -14.33
N PRO A 187 -5.11 -18.51 -14.62
CA PRO A 187 -4.51 -19.50 -15.53
C PRO A 187 -4.02 -18.92 -16.87
N LEU A 188 -4.80 -18.03 -17.48
CA LEU A 188 -4.42 -17.37 -18.72
C LEU A 188 -3.16 -16.52 -18.55
N ILE A 189 -3.17 -15.59 -17.60
CA ILE A 189 -2.04 -14.68 -17.40
C ILE A 189 -0.81 -15.43 -16.91
N LYS A 190 -0.98 -16.45 -16.07
CA LYS A 190 0.08 -17.37 -15.67
C LYS A 190 0.74 -18.00 -16.89
N SER A 191 -0.06 -18.57 -17.81
CA SER A 191 0.47 -19.18 -19.03
C SER A 191 1.22 -18.20 -19.94
N MET A 192 0.75 -16.94 -20.00
CA MET A 192 1.41 -15.89 -20.78
C MET A 192 2.77 -15.46 -20.17
N LEU A 193 2.87 -15.42 -18.84
CA LEU A 193 4.11 -15.08 -18.14
C LEU A 193 5.13 -16.23 -18.10
N GLU A 194 4.65 -17.48 -18.11
CA GLU A 194 5.50 -18.67 -18.13
C GLU A 194 5.98 -19.03 -19.55
N ALA A 195 5.31 -18.53 -20.58
CA ALA A 195 5.74 -18.70 -21.97
C ALA A 195 7.02 -17.90 -22.25
N ASP A 196 7.95 -18.50 -23.00
CA ASP A 196 9.22 -17.89 -23.40
C ASP A 196 9.01 -16.85 -24.52
N THR A 197 8.25 -15.80 -24.19
CA THR A 197 7.75 -14.77 -25.12
C THR A 197 8.33 -13.40 -24.80
N THR A 198 8.43 -12.54 -25.82
CA THR A 198 8.86 -11.15 -25.62
C THR A 198 7.74 -10.30 -25.03
N ALA A 199 8.08 -9.14 -24.45
CA ALA A 199 7.08 -8.21 -23.92
C ALA A 199 6.06 -7.74 -24.96
N ASP A 200 6.46 -7.62 -26.23
CA ASP A 200 5.56 -7.21 -27.30
C ASP A 200 4.61 -8.35 -27.71
N GLN A 201 5.10 -9.60 -27.74
CA GLN A 201 4.26 -10.79 -27.96
C GLN A 201 3.25 -10.98 -26.82
N LEU A 202 3.65 -10.72 -25.57
CA LEU A 202 2.74 -10.73 -24.43
C LEU A 202 1.64 -9.68 -24.60
N GLU A 203 1.97 -8.47 -25.04
CA GLU A 203 0.99 -7.42 -25.28
C GLU A 203 0.02 -7.77 -26.42
N GLU A 204 0.53 -8.32 -27.53
CA GLU A 204 -0.31 -8.79 -28.65
C GLU A 204 -1.26 -9.90 -28.21
N THR A 205 -0.75 -10.87 -27.44
CA THR A 205 -1.56 -11.96 -26.86
C THR A 205 -2.60 -11.41 -25.90
N PHE A 206 -2.24 -10.45 -25.05
CA PHE A 206 -3.16 -9.79 -24.12
C PHE A 206 -4.29 -9.09 -24.86
N LYS A 207 -3.98 -8.35 -25.93
CA LYS A 207 -4.99 -7.67 -26.77
C LYS A 207 -5.91 -8.67 -27.46
N THR A 208 -5.33 -9.72 -28.05
CA THR A 208 -6.07 -10.77 -28.75
C THR A 208 -7.04 -11.50 -27.81
N ARG A 209 -6.63 -11.70 -26.55
CA ARG A 209 -7.40 -12.43 -25.53
C ARG A 209 -8.10 -11.52 -24.52
N ARG A 210 -8.37 -10.27 -24.90
CA ARG A 210 -8.93 -9.28 -23.97
C ARG A 210 -10.26 -9.72 -23.36
N SER A 211 -11.17 -10.30 -24.15
CA SER A 211 -12.46 -10.78 -23.66
C SER A 211 -12.34 -11.87 -22.58
N ASP A 212 -11.37 -12.78 -22.73
CA ASP A 212 -11.12 -13.84 -21.76
C ASP A 212 -10.61 -13.23 -20.44
N ILE A 213 -9.69 -12.26 -20.54
CA ILE A 213 -9.13 -11.55 -19.39
C ILE A 213 -10.22 -10.79 -18.64
N ASP A 214 -11.11 -10.09 -19.36
CA ASP A 214 -12.24 -9.37 -18.77
C ASP A 214 -13.22 -10.31 -18.05
N THR A 215 -13.44 -11.51 -18.62
CA THR A 215 -14.24 -12.56 -17.99
C THR A 215 -13.59 -13.04 -16.69
N MET A 216 -12.29 -13.34 -16.69
CA MET A 216 -11.57 -13.78 -15.50
C MET A 216 -11.50 -12.69 -14.40
N VAL A 217 -11.34 -11.43 -14.79
CA VAL A 217 -11.41 -10.28 -13.86
C VAL A 217 -12.80 -10.21 -13.22
N THR A 218 -13.86 -10.44 -14.01
CA THR A 218 -15.24 -10.44 -13.51
C THR A 218 -15.51 -11.61 -12.57
N GLU A 219 -15.07 -12.82 -12.92
CA GLU A 219 -15.18 -14.00 -12.06
C GLU A 219 -14.45 -13.81 -10.73
N TRP A 220 -13.21 -13.31 -10.78
CA TRP A 220 -12.43 -12.98 -9.60
C TRP A 220 -13.15 -11.96 -8.72
N ARG A 221 -13.70 -10.90 -9.33
CA ARG A 221 -14.45 -9.86 -8.62
C ARG A 221 -15.68 -10.43 -7.93
N ASN A 222 -16.42 -11.31 -8.62
CA ASN A 222 -17.61 -11.95 -8.06
C ASN A 222 -17.25 -12.86 -6.87
N ASP A 223 -16.14 -13.60 -6.95
CA ASP A 223 -15.64 -14.39 -5.81
C ASP A 223 -15.22 -13.50 -4.64
N PHE A 224 -14.52 -12.40 -4.93
CA PHE A 224 -14.13 -11.39 -3.95
C PHE A 224 -15.35 -10.82 -3.22
N HIS A 225 -16.38 -10.38 -3.96
CA HIS A 225 -17.63 -9.86 -3.39
C HIS A 225 -18.37 -10.91 -2.57
N ARG A 226 -18.52 -12.14 -3.09
CA ARG A 226 -19.20 -13.24 -2.40
C ARG A 226 -18.55 -13.52 -1.04
N ARG A 227 -17.22 -13.54 -0.99
CA ARG A 227 -16.48 -13.74 0.26
C ARG A 227 -16.68 -12.58 1.23
N LEU A 228 -16.58 -11.33 0.79
CA LEU A 228 -16.86 -10.17 1.67
C LEU A 228 -18.28 -10.20 2.23
N LEU A 229 -19.26 -10.52 1.39
CA LEU A 229 -20.67 -10.66 1.79
C LEU A 229 -20.87 -11.76 2.83
N SER A 230 -20.11 -12.85 2.76
CA SER A 230 -20.18 -13.93 3.75
C SER A 230 -19.82 -13.49 5.18
N PHE A 231 -19.10 -12.37 5.34
CA PHE A 231 -18.79 -11.79 6.64
C PHE A 231 -19.88 -10.83 7.16
N LEU A 232 -20.82 -10.42 6.30
CA LEU A 232 -21.87 -9.48 6.64
C LEU A 232 -23.18 -10.23 6.93
N PRO A 233 -23.98 -9.80 7.91
CA PRO A 233 -25.29 -10.35 8.17
C PRO A 233 -26.22 -9.96 7.01
N ASP A 234 -27.22 -10.80 6.78
CA ASP A 234 -28.33 -10.41 5.91
C ASP A 234 -29.15 -9.32 6.60
N VAL A 235 -29.44 -8.26 5.84
CA VAL A 235 -30.21 -7.11 6.33
C VAL A 235 -31.50 -7.07 5.53
N GLY A 236 -32.64 -7.19 6.22
CA GLY A 236 -33.95 -6.98 5.62
C GLY A 236 -34.31 -5.49 5.55
N GLY A 237 -35.24 -5.13 4.67
CA GLY A 237 -35.75 -3.76 4.54
C GLY A 237 -34.82 -2.84 3.74
N ASN A 238 -34.79 -1.55 4.11
CA ASN A 238 -33.99 -0.54 3.42
C ASN A 238 -32.51 -0.71 3.79
N ILE A 239 -31.71 -1.22 2.84
CA ILE A 239 -30.30 -1.53 3.07
C ILE A 239 -29.45 -0.24 3.11
N LEU A 240 -29.74 0.68 2.20
CA LEU A 240 -29.13 2.00 2.10
C LEU A 240 -30.21 3.04 1.88
N GLU A 241 -30.03 4.21 2.48
CA GLU A 241 -30.86 5.38 2.25
C GLU A 241 -29.92 6.58 2.01
N PRO A 242 -30.03 7.27 0.85
CA PRO A 242 -29.22 8.45 0.60
C PRO A 242 -29.64 9.55 1.56
N THR A 243 -28.68 10.11 2.28
CA THR A 243 -28.94 11.11 3.32
C THR A 243 -28.13 12.40 3.12
N LEU A 244 -27.06 12.36 2.32
CA LEU A 244 -26.17 13.50 2.02
C LEU A 244 -25.95 13.75 0.54
N VAL A 245 -26.68 13.04 -0.31
CA VAL A 245 -26.60 13.25 -1.76
C VAL A 245 -27.09 14.67 -2.07
N ALA A 246 -26.36 15.36 -2.95
CA ALA A 246 -26.60 16.76 -3.25
C ALA A 246 -27.81 16.97 -4.16
N ASP A 247 -28.01 16.04 -5.09
CA ASP A 247 -29.25 15.90 -5.86
C ASP A 247 -30.28 15.08 -5.07
N ASP A 248 -31.56 15.27 -5.39
CA ASP A 248 -32.66 14.51 -4.76
C ASP A 248 -32.83 13.12 -5.41
N SER A 249 -31.81 12.61 -6.11
CA SER A 249 -31.84 11.29 -6.73
C SER A 249 -31.32 10.22 -5.77
N ASP A 250 -31.76 8.97 -5.95
CA ASP A 250 -31.17 7.84 -5.24
C ASP A 250 -30.01 7.26 -6.09
N PRO A 251 -28.74 7.58 -5.77
CA PRO A 251 -27.60 7.06 -6.53
C PRO A 251 -27.45 5.54 -6.37
N PHE A 252 -28.14 4.93 -5.39
CA PHE A 252 -28.06 3.51 -5.12
C PHE A 252 -29.16 2.70 -5.81
N GLU A 253 -30.16 3.32 -6.46
CA GLU A 253 -31.35 2.63 -6.99
C GLU A 253 -30.98 1.44 -7.89
N GLY A 254 -30.03 1.63 -8.82
CA GLY A 254 -29.58 0.60 -9.76
C GLY A 254 -28.60 -0.45 -9.21
N LEU A 255 -28.21 -0.36 -7.94
CA LEU A 255 -27.27 -1.31 -7.33
C LEU A 255 -28.00 -2.56 -6.80
N SER A 256 -27.36 -3.72 -6.90
CA SER A 256 -27.83 -4.92 -6.24
C SER A 256 -27.84 -4.76 -4.72
N ASN A 257 -28.73 -5.48 -4.03
CA ASN A 257 -28.79 -5.48 -2.56
C ASN A 257 -27.46 -5.87 -1.92
N ASP A 258 -26.74 -6.81 -2.51
CA ASP A 258 -25.41 -7.22 -2.08
C ASP A 258 -24.41 -6.07 -2.16
N MET A 259 -24.41 -5.31 -3.27
CA MET A 259 -23.55 -4.13 -3.37
C MET A 259 -23.94 -3.05 -2.36
N LYS A 260 -25.24 -2.80 -2.18
CA LYS A 260 -25.75 -1.87 -1.14
C LYS A 260 -25.24 -2.27 0.24
N ARG A 261 -25.24 -3.58 0.58
CA ARG A 261 -24.69 -4.09 1.85
C ARG A 261 -23.21 -3.78 2.00
N LEU A 262 -22.40 -4.01 0.96
CA LEU A 262 -20.96 -3.70 0.99
C LEU A 262 -20.68 -2.20 1.16
N LEU A 263 -21.58 -1.34 0.68
CA LEU A 263 -21.45 0.12 0.72
C LEU A 263 -21.94 0.75 2.03
N ARG A 264 -22.61 0.01 2.92
CA ARG A 264 -23.06 0.54 4.23
C ARG A 264 -21.89 1.01 5.09
N ALA A 265 -22.11 2.09 5.84
CA ALA A 265 -21.12 2.66 6.74
C ALA A 265 -20.75 1.76 7.94
N ASP A 266 -21.60 0.77 8.26
CA ASP A 266 -21.37 -0.25 9.28
C ASP A 266 -20.91 -1.61 8.72
N SER A 267 -20.60 -1.69 7.42
CA SER A 267 -19.98 -2.85 6.79
C SER A 267 -18.46 -2.75 6.90
N LEU A 268 -17.96 -3.08 8.08
CA LEU A 268 -16.53 -2.95 8.43
C LEU A 268 -15.85 -4.31 8.55
N PHE A 269 -14.64 -4.36 8.02
CA PHE A 269 -13.78 -5.53 7.97
C PHE A 269 -12.50 -5.30 8.77
N SER A 270 -11.92 -6.39 9.26
CA SER A 270 -10.58 -6.43 9.81
C SER A 270 -9.66 -7.08 8.79
N VAL A 271 -8.37 -6.75 8.85
CA VAL A 271 -7.35 -7.43 8.04
C VAL A 271 -6.26 -7.90 8.97
N TYR A 272 -6.06 -9.22 9.00
CA TYR A 272 -5.03 -9.84 9.81
C TYR A 272 -3.72 -9.87 9.03
N ASP A 273 -2.67 -9.28 9.62
CA ASP A 273 -1.32 -9.45 9.09
C ASP A 273 -0.80 -10.84 9.53
N TRP A 274 -0.47 -11.67 8.55
CA TRP A 274 0.03 -13.03 8.77
C TRP A 274 1.52 -13.07 9.12
N ASP A 275 2.25 -11.98 8.90
CA ASP A 275 3.70 -11.88 9.19
C ASP A 275 4.04 -11.32 10.55
N GLU A 276 3.08 -10.64 11.14
CA GLU A 276 3.21 -10.15 12.49
C GLU A 276 3.14 -11.36 13.41
N SER A 277 4.34 -11.90 13.68
CA SER A 277 4.63 -12.86 14.73
C SER A 277 3.69 -12.60 15.91
N PRO A 278 3.05 -13.62 16.49
CA PRO A 278 2.00 -13.47 17.51
C PRO A 278 2.41 -12.67 18.77
N TYR A 279 3.67 -12.23 18.85
CA TYR A 279 4.27 -11.48 19.94
C TYR A 279 4.21 -9.94 19.79
N THR A 280 3.85 -9.37 18.63
CA THR A 280 3.61 -7.92 18.49
C THR A 280 2.16 -7.57 18.83
N ILE A 281 1.82 -7.66 20.13
CA ILE A 281 0.48 -7.40 20.68
C ILE A 281 -0.03 -5.96 20.43
N ASN A 282 0.83 -5.05 19.97
CA ASN A 282 0.48 -3.64 19.70
C ASN A 282 0.44 -3.27 18.21
N SER A 283 0.48 -4.25 17.32
CA SER A 283 0.36 -4.01 15.88
C SER A 283 -1.06 -3.65 15.46
N SER A 284 -1.14 -2.97 14.32
CA SER A 284 -2.27 -2.47 13.52
C SER A 284 -3.48 -3.42 13.28
N ARG A 285 -3.65 -4.48 14.06
CA ARG A 285 -4.72 -5.51 13.94
C ARG A 285 -6.13 -4.99 14.20
N ASP A 286 -6.27 -3.78 14.72
CA ASP A 286 -7.55 -3.20 15.13
C ASP A 286 -8.02 -2.06 14.20
N LEU A 287 -7.52 -2.00 12.95
CA LEU A 287 -8.01 -1.02 11.98
C LEU A 287 -9.31 -1.47 11.31
N ALA A 288 -10.25 -0.54 11.16
CA ALA A 288 -11.53 -0.76 10.50
C ALA A 288 -11.43 -0.42 9.01
N TYR A 289 -11.76 -1.38 8.16
CA TYR A 289 -11.72 -1.22 6.71
C TYR A 289 -13.12 -1.23 6.13
N THR A 290 -13.43 -0.28 5.24
CA THR A 290 -14.60 -0.32 4.36
C THR A 290 -14.29 -1.14 3.10
N TYR A 291 -15.30 -1.42 2.28
CA TYR A 291 -15.10 -2.01 0.95
C TYR A 291 -14.12 -1.17 0.10
N LYS A 292 -14.22 0.17 0.13
CA LYS A 292 -13.30 1.05 -0.59
C LYS A 292 -11.86 0.90 -0.14
N ASP A 293 -11.63 0.81 1.16
CA ASP A 293 -10.28 0.65 1.71
C ASP A 293 -9.67 -0.67 1.26
N LEU A 294 -10.45 -1.76 1.29
CA LEU A 294 -10.01 -3.07 0.80
C LEU A 294 -9.68 -3.05 -0.70
N VAL A 295 -10.48 -2.32 -1.50
CA VAL A 295 -10.19 -2.12 -2.92
C VAL A 295 -8.91 -1.28 -3.09
N ARG A 296 -8.70 -0.21 -2.31
CA ARG A 296 -7.59 0.75 -2.48
C ARG A 296 -6.23 0.21 -1.98
N ARG A 297 -6.21 -0.57 -0.89
CA ARG A 297 -5.00 -0.98 -0.14
C ARG A 297 -3.90 -1.69 -0.96
N GLY A 298 -4.21 -2.15 -2.18
CA GLY A 298 -3.24 -2.77 -3.10
C GLY A 298 -2.55 -1.86 -4.12
N SER A 299 -2.82 -0.54 -4.14
CA SER A 299 -2.47 0.33 -5.29
C SER A 299 -1.04 0.91 -5.27
N GLY A 300 -0.19 0.54 -4.30
CA GLY A 300 1.05 1.26 -3.98
C GLY A 300 2.36 0.72 -4.57
N VAL A 301 2.33 -0.27 -5.47
CA VAL A 301 3.59 -0.85 -5.98
C VAL A 301 4.10 -0.07 -7.17
N SER A 302 5.29 0.53 -7.01
CA SER A 302 5.95 1.26 -8.09
C SER A 302 7.01 0.42 -8.81
N ARG A 303 7.43 -0.74 -8.25
CA ARG A 303 8.56 -1.52 -8.78
C ARG A 303 8.31 -3.03 -8.85
N PRO A 304 8.74 -3.70 -9.95
CA PRO A 304 8.75 -5.16 -10.07
C PRO A 304 9.42 -5.90 -8.90
N SER A 305 10.52 -5.38 -8.38
CA SER A 305 11.24 -5.99 -7.25
C SER A 305 10.47 -5.96 -5.92
N GLU A 306 9.48 -5.06 -5.80
CA GLU A 306 8.57 -5.02 -4.65
C GLU A 306 7.47 -6.08 -4.76
N LEU A 307 7.21 -6.68 -5.92
CA LEU A 307 6.23 -7.77 -6.05
C LEU A 307 6.61 -9.03 -5.32
N ALA A 308 7.91 -9.37 -5.30
CA ALA A 308 8.41 -10.48 -4.47
C ALA A 308 8.19 -10.21 -2.97
N ARG A 309 8.07 -8.93 -2.59
CA ARG A 309 7.73 -8.49 -1.23
C ARG A 309 6.24 -8.21 -1.07
N GLN A 310 5.48 -8.09 -2.17
CA GLN A 310 4.04 -7.91 -2.18
C GLN A 310 3.42 -9.23 -1.82
N ARG A 311 3.49 -9.50 -0.53
CA ARG A 311 2.68 -10.48 0.14
C ARG A 311 1.25 -10.13 -0.21
N GLN A 312 0.58 -11.09 -0.84
CA GLN A 312 -0.85 -10.99 -1.10
C GLN A 312 -1.49 -10.53 0.21
N LEU A 313 -2.53 -9.72 0.11
CA LEU A 313 -3.58 -9.84 1.10
C LEU A 313 -4.45 -10.96 0.54
N PRO A 314 -4.20 -12.25 0.87
CA PRO A 314 -5.24 -13.24 0.66
C PRO A 314 -6.53 -12.63 1.16
N ILE A 315 -7.60 -12.78 0.39
CA ILE A 315 -8.93 -12.51 0.93
C ILE A 315 -9.17 -13.30 2.22
N ASP A 316 -8.44 -14.41 2.41
CA ASP A 316 -8.40 -15.22 3.62
C ASP A 316 -7.81 -14.45 4.84
N CYS A 317 -7.15 -13.32 4.63
CA CYS A 317 -6.70 -12.40 5.69
C CYS A 317 -7.75 -11.35 6.03
N VAL A 318 -8.84 -11.24 5.27
CA VAL A 318 -9.96 -10.34 5.56
C VAL A 318 -10.93 -11.07 6.47
N GLY A 319 -11.33 -10.42 7.56
CA GLY A 319 -12.30 -10.96 8.50
C GLY A 319 -13.41 -9.98 8.83
N ARG A 320 -14.37 -10.48 9.59
CA ARG A 320 -15.44 -9.69 10.20
C ARG A 320 -14.89 -8.89 11.38
N TYR A 321 -15.21 -7.60 11.46
CA TYR A 321 -14.83 -6.77 12.61
C TYR A 321 -16.05 -6.38 13.46
N ASP A 322 -16.54 -7.33 14.27
CA ASP A 322 -17.83 -7.17 14.97
C ASP A 322 -17.92 -5.96 15.89
N GLU A 323 -16.88 -5.70 16.68
CA GLU A 323 -16.85 -4.58 17.61
C GLU A 323 -16.97 -3.25 16.88
N ALA A 324 -16.24 -3.09 15.78
CA ALA A 324 -16.31 -1.89 14.94
C ALA A 324 -17.70 -1.73 14.33
N ARG A 325 -18.35 -2.81 13.90
CA ARG A 325 -19.69 -2.78 13.30
C ARG A 325 -20.78 -2.43 14.32
N VAL A 326 -20.65 -2.86 15.56
CA VAL A 326 -21.56 -2.47 16.65
C VAL A 326 -21.39 -0.98 16.93
N VAL A 327 -20.14 -0.52 17.11
CA VAL A 327 -19.84 0.90 17.33
C VAL A 327 -20.34 1.76 16.17
N ALA A 328 -20.06 1.36 14.92
CA ALA A 328 -20.50 2.09 13.75
C ALA A 328 -22.03 2.26 13.71
N ARG A 329 -22.80 1.21 14.02
CA ARG A 329 -24.27 1.29 14.09
C ARG A 329 -24.77 2.29 15.13
N GLU A 330 -24.17 2.29 16.32
CA GLU A 330 -24.54 3.24 17.37
C GLU A 330 -24.17 4.67 17.00
N LEU A 331 -22.99 4.87 16.38
CA LEU A 331 -22.57 6.17 15.88
C LEU A 331 -23.51 6.69 14.78
N LEU A 332 -23.87 5.85 13.82
CA LEU A 332 -24.84 6.15 12.76
C LEU A 332 -26.21 6.51 13.34
N GLN A 333 -26.66 5.77 14.34
CA GLN A 333 -27.91 6.04 15.03
C GLN A 333 -27.86 7.38 15.77
N SER A 334 -26.72 7.73 16.39
CA SER A 334 -26.53 9.00 17.11
C SER A 334 -26.60 10.25 16.23
N ILE A 335 -26.40 10.09 14.92
CA ILE A 335 -26.52 11.15 13.91
C ILE A 335 -27.76 10.98 13.02
N GLU A 336 -28.70 10.11 13.43
CA GLU A 336 -29.98 9.84 12.76
C GLU A 336 -29.82 9.31 11.32
N ARG A 337 -28.77 8.51 11.06
CA ARG A 337 -28.44 7.97 9.72
C ARG A 337 -28.10 6.47 9.75
N PRO A 338 -28.99 5.60 10.25
CA PRO A 338 -28.71 4.17 10.45
C PRO A 338 -28.38 3.39 9.17
N ASN A 339 -28.79 3.89 7.99
CA ASN A 339 -28.62 3.24 6.70
C ASN A 339 -27.72 4.05 5.74
N ALA A 340 -26.87 4.94 6.24
CA ALA A 340 -25.97 5.71 5.38
C ALA A 340 -24.87 4.85 4.74
N SER A 341 -24.43 5.25 3.55
CA SER A 341 -23.24 4.71 2.90
C SER A 341 -21.97 5.30 3.51
N TYR A 342 -20.87 4.53 3.60
CA TYR A 342 -19.59 5.13 4.00
C TYR A 342 -19.14 6.20 3.00
N LEU A 343 -19.55 6.12 1.72
CA LEU A 343 -19.18 7.10 0.70
C LEU A 343 -19.72 8.51 1.01
N GLU A 344 -20.86 8.58 1.70
CA GLU A 344 -21.46 9.83 2.14
C GLU A 344 -20.73 10.43 3.36
N LEU A 345 -20.18 9.55 4.21
CA LEU A 345 -19.54 9.93 5.47
C LEU A 345 -18.03 10.12 5.34
N GLU A 346 -17.42 9.55 4.30
CA GLU A 346 -15.99 9.59 4.10
C GLU A 346 -15.55 10.97 3.62
N CYS A 347 -14.51 11.50 4.25
CA CYS A 347 -13.78 12.63 3.72
C CYS A 347 -12.63 12.07 2.88
N ASP A 348 -12.80 11.99 1.55
CA ASP A 348 -11.63 11.98 0.69
C ASP A 348 -10.97 13.35 0.89
N VAL A 349 -10.03 13.41 1.84
CA VAL A 349 -9.00 14.44 1.81
C VAL A 349 -8.25 14.10 0.54
N GLU A 350 -8.62 14.76 -0.58
CA GLU A 350 -7.70 14.83 -1.70
C GLU A 350 -6.36 15.16 -1.07
N GLN A 351 -5.38 14.28 -1.22
CA GLN A 351 -4.00 14.56 -0.86
C GLN A 351 -3.54 15.66 -1.82
N VAL A 352 -4.11 16.85 -1.66
CA VAL A 352 -3.49 18.07 -2.09
C VAL A 352 -2.16 18.02 -1.36
N GLU A 353 -1.07 18.11 -2.10
CA GLU A 353 0.31 18.17 -1.62
C GLU A 353 0.56 19.46 -0.79
N LEU A 354 -0.38 19.82 0.09
CA LEU A 354 -0.18 20.70 1.20
C LEU A 354 0.88 19.99 2.05
N GLY A 355 2.04 20.62 2.20
CA GLY A 355 3.26 19.99 2.71
C GLY A 355 3.10 19.21 4.01
N GLU A 356 4.16 18.48 4.39
CA GLU A 356 4.25 17.45 5.45
C GLU A 356 3.58 17.79 6.81
N ASP A 357 3.18 19.03 7.06
CA ASP A 357 2.56 19.53 8.29
C ASP A 357 1.01 19.64 8.25
N SER A 358 0.34 19.29 7.15
CA SER A 358 -1.13 19.33 7.06
C SER A 358 -1.80 18.21 7.87
N SER A 359 -2.02 18.47 9.17
CA SER A 359 -2.67 17.57 10.14
C SER A 359 -4.18 17.35 9.97
N TYR A 360 -4.77 17.74 8.83
CA TYR A 360 -6.21 17.57 8.60
C TYR A 360 -6.52 16.15 8.10
N GLU A 361 -6.89 15.29 9.03
CA GLU A 361 -7.10 13.84 8.79
C GLU A 361 -8.58 13.44 8.63
N GLY A 362 -9.55 14.38 8.65
CA GLY A 362 -10.95 14.09 8.31
C GLY A 362 -12.01 15.04 8.87
N GLU A 363 -13.28 14.67 8.70
CA GLU A 363 -14.45 15.50 9.03
C GLU A 363 -15.10 15.17 10.38
N TRP A 364 -14.67 14.10 11.06
CA TRP A 364 -15.32 13.60 12.28
C TRP A 364 -14.51 13.88 13.53
N ILE A 365 -15.17 14.32 14.59
CA ILE A 365 -14.58 14.42 15.92
C ILE A 365 -15.42 13.66 16.94
N CYS A 366 -14.77 13.08 17.93
CA CYS A 366 -15.49 12.56 19.08
C CYS A 366 -16.06 13.75 19.90
N GLY A 367 -17.37 13.74 20.12
CA GLY A 367 -18.07 14.76 20.91
C GLY A 367 -17.95 14.56 22.42
N GLN A 368 -17.40 13.42 22.85
CA GLN A 368 -17.24 13.03 24.25
C GLN A 368 -15.83 13.34 24.79
N CYS A 369 -14.80 13.23 23.95
CA CYS A 369 -13.41 13.49 24.30
C CYS A 369 -13.04 14.99 24.27
N ILE A 370 -12.04 15.39 25.06
CA ILE A 370 -11.51 16.78 25.05
C ILE A 370 -10.60 17.02 23.86
N ASN A 371 -9.66 16.11 23.63
CA ASN A 371 -8.63 16.28 22.62
C ASN A 371 -8.97 15.38 21.43
N THR A 372 -9.74 15.93 20.48
CA THR A 372 -10.17 15.15 19.32
C THR A 372 -9.62 15.78 18.07
N LYS A 373 -8.51 15.18 17.62
CA LYS A 373 -8.06 15.37 16.25
C LYS A 373 -9.21 14.96 15.31
N PRO A 374 -9.42 15.70 14.21
CA PRO A 374 -10.35 15.30 13.17
C PRO A 374 -9.91 13.95 12.61
N GLN A 375 -10.88 13.09 12.32
CA GLN A 375 -10.68 11.73 11.84
C GLN A 375 -11.60 11.45 10.66
N ILE A 376 -11.19 10.54 9.78
CA ILE A 376 -12.11 9.90 8.83
C ILE A 376 -13.12 9.00 9.56
N TRP A 377 -14.16 8.56 8.85
CA TRP A 377 -15.22 7.71 9.40
C TRP A 377 -14.69 6.44 10.08
N THR A 378 -13.79 5.70 9.42
CA THR A 378 -13.19 4.50 10.00
C THR A 378 -12.34 4.81 11.23
N GLY A 379 -11.59 5.92 11.20
CA GLY A 379 -10.81 6.41 12.34
C GLY A 379 -11.67 6.67 13.57
N ILE A 380 -12.81 7.38 13.41
CA ILE A 380 -13.69 7.67 14.54
C ILE A 380 -14.36 6.41 15.10
N VAL A 381 -14.70 5.45 14.25
CA VAL A 381 -15.19 4.13 14.71
C VAL A 381 -14.11 3.42 15.52
N GLU A 382 -12.88 3.35 15.02
CA GLU A 382 -11.77 2.73 15.74
C GLU A 382 -11.46 3.41 17.07
N HIS A 383 -11.53 4.75 17.12
CA HIS A 383 -11.38 5.49 18.35
C HIS A 383 -12.35 4.96 19.42
N TYR A 384 -13.64 4.86 19.10
CA TYR A 384 -14.64 4.31 20.02
C TYR A 384 -14.38 2.84 20.39
N VAL A 385 -13.96 2.00 19.44
CA VAL A 385 -13.59 0.60 19.72
C VAL A 385 -12.43 0.51 20.71
N LYS A 386 -11.34 1.26 20.47
CA LYS A 386 -10.14 1.29 21.32
C LYS A 386 -10.46 1.82 22.71
N GLU A 387 -11.29 2.86 22.79
CA GLU A 387 -11.76 3.45 24.03
C GLU A 387 -12.57 2.46 24.87
N ARG A 388 -13.56 1.78 24.27
CA ARG A 388 -14.37 0.75 24.96
C ARG A 388 -13.55 -0.46 25.40
N LYS A 389 -12.64 -0.94 24.56
CA LYS A 389 -11.72 -2.05 24.90
C LYS A 389 -10.84 -1.69 26.10
N SER A 390 -10.35 -0.45 26.15
CA SER A 390 -9.51 0.04 27.25
C SER A 390 -10.28 0.28 28.56
N TYR A 391 -11.58 0.61 28.47
CA TYR A 391 -12.38 0.99 29.63
C TYR A 391 -12.47 -0.11 30.69
N ARG A 392 -12.83 -1.34 30.32
CA ARG A 392 -13.10 -2.41 31.31
C ARG A 392 -11.88 -2.75 32.19
N PRO A 393 -10.66 -2.95 31.64
CA PRO A 393 -9.48 -3.20 32.46
C PRO A 393 -9.14 -2.02 33.40
N ILE A 394 -9.27 -0.79 32.89
CA ILE A 394 -9.01 0.44 33.67
C ILE A 394 -10.02 0.55 34.82
N GLN A 395 -11.31 0.38 34.54
CA GLN A 395 -12.38 0.45 35.52
C GLN A 395 -12.20 -0.60 36.63
N ALA A 396 -11.87 -1.85 36.26
CA ALA A 396 -11.64 -2.91 37.24
C ALA A 396 -10.45 -2.61 38.17
N ALA A 397 -9.38 -2.01 37.64
CA ALA A 397 -8.22 -1.63 38.42
C ALA A 397 -8.48 -0.40 39.31
N LEU A 398 -9.22 0.61 38.83
CA LEU A 398 -9.58 1.81 39.59
C LEU A 398 -10.65 1.55 40.67
N ALA A 399 -11.56 0.60 40.44
CA ALA A 399 -12.53 0.17 41.44
C ALA A 399 -11.84 -0.32 42.72
N LYS A 400 -10.69 -1.02 42.60
CA LYS A 400 -9.86 -1.43 43.74
C LYS A 400 -9.28 -0.24 44.52
N GLN A 401 -9.07 0.88 43.85
CA GLN A 401 -8.59 2.13 44.44
C GLN A 401 -9.74 3.06 44.88
N LYS A 402 -11.00 2.60 44.82
CA LYS A 402 -12.21 3.40 45.08
C LYS A 402 -12.25 4.70 44.26
N THR A 403 -11.70 4.67 43.06
CA THR A 403 -11.69 5.81 42.13
C THR A 403 -12.76 5.60 41.07
N ILE A 404 -13.52 6.65 40.78
CA ILE A 404 -14.57 6.64 39.74
C ILE A 404 -13.94 6.88 38.37
N TYR A 405 -14.34 6.08 37.39
CA TYR A 405 -14.00 6.27 35.98
C TYR A 405 -15.22 5.92 35.11
N CYS A 406 -15.86 6.94 34.55
CA CYS A 406 -17.09 6.79 33.78
C CYS A 406 -16.79 6.37 32.33
N ASP A 407 -17.59 5.47 31.77
CA ASP A 407 -17.55 5.15 30.35
C ASP A 407 -18.28 6.22 29.55
N VAL A 408 -17.55 7.15 28.96
CA VAL A 408 -18.14 8.19 28.08
C VAL A 408 -18.25 7.74 26.64
N HIS A 409 -17.72 6.57 26.30
CA HIS A 409 -17.78 6.02 24.95
C HIS A 409 -18.81 4.89 24.85
N GLY A 410 -19.56 4.59 25.91
CA GLY A 410 -20.64 3.59 25.92
C GLY A 410 -21.82 3.96 25.00
N SER A 411 -22.79 3.05 24.90
CA SER A 411 -23.97 3.20 24.01
C SER A 411 -24.98 4.23 24.52
N GLU A 412 -24.94 4.60 25.80
CA GLU A 412 -25.79 5.64 26.39
C GLU A 412 -25.07 6.99 26.34
N PRO A 413 -25.45 7.90 25.43
CA PRO A 413 -24.81 9.21 25.34
C PRO A 413 -25.09 10.02 26.61
N LEU A 414 -24.08 10.76 27.08
CA LEU A 414 -24.28 11.75 28.13
C LEU A 414 -25.32 12.79 27.68
N PRO A 415 -26.24 13.22 28.56
CA PRO A 415 -27.21 14.25 28.23
C PRO A 415 -26.50 15.50 27.68
N ASN A 416 -26.97 16.01 26.54
CA ASN A 416 -26.45 17.20 25.86
C ASN A 416 -25.04 17.05 25.26
N ARG A 417 -24.52 15.84 25.08
CA ARG A 417 -23.29 15.59 24.31
C ARG A 417 -23.54 14.55 23.22
N PRO A 418 -23.44 14.93 21.94
CA PRO A 418 -23.49 13.94 20.87
C PRO A 418 -22.24 13.05 20.91
N MET A 419 -22.36 11.81 20.46
CA MET A 419 -21.22 10.88 20.38
C MET A 419 -20.15 11.41 19.41
N ILE A 420 -20.58 11.85 18.24
CA ILE A 420 -19.70 12.42 17.22
C ILE A 420 -20.25 13.77 16.74
N ARG A 421 -19.35 14.62 16.25
CA ARG A 421 -19.70 15.90 15.62
C ARG A 421 -18.93 16.05 14.32
N TYR A 422 -19.48 16.86 13.44
CA TYR A 422 -18.78 17.32 12.25
C TYR A 422 -17.75 18.38 12.61
N TYR A 423 -16.59 18.30 11.97
CA TYR A 423 -15.58 19.33 12.03
C TYR A 423 -16.05 20.55 11.24
N SER A 424 -16.80 21.41 11.93
CA SER A 424 -17.28 22.68 11.39
C SER A 424 -16.30 23.80 11.66
N ALA A 425 -16.57 24.96 11.06
CA ALA A 425 -15.82 26.17 11.27
C ALA A 425 -15.73 26.60 12.74
N GLN A 426 -16.81 26.35 13.47
CA GLN A 426 -16.88 26.59 14.89
C GLN A 426 -16.06 25.56 15.67
N VAL A 427 -16.12 24.28 15.29
CA VAL A 427 -15.35 23.22 15.94
C VAL A 427 -13.85 23.44 15.75
N ALA A 428 -13.41 23.81 14.55
CA ALA A 428 -12.00 24.10 14.33
C ALA A 428 -11.54 25.33 15.11
N ARG A 429 -12.38 26.36 15.25
CA ARG A 429 -12.10 27.48 16.15
C ARG A 429 -11.88 27.02 17.58
N GLU A 430 -12.78 26.17 18.07
CA GLU A 430 -12.69 25.62 19.41
C GLU A 430 -11.39 24.83 19.58
N ILE A 431 -11.02 24.02 18.59
CA ILE A 431 -9.78 23.21 18.60
C ILE A 431 -8.53 24.08 18.47
N TRP A 432 -8.54 25.07 17.57
CA TRP A 432 -7.43 25.98 17.36
C TRP A 432 -7.19 26.88 18.57
N ALA A 433 -8.26 27.41 19.17
CA ALA A 433 -8.17 28.14 20.44
C ALA A 433 -7.67 27.26 21.60
N GLN A 434 -7.89 25.94 21.53
CA GLN A 434 -7.31 24.98 22.48
C GLN A 434 -5.81 24.73 22.22
N SER A 435 -5.34 24.85 20.97
CA SER A 435 -3.96 24.53 20.58
C SER A 435 -3.00 25.73 20.60
N THR A 436 -3.42 26.93 20.20
CA THR A 436 -2.52 28.10 20.08
C THR A 436 -2.21 28.80 21.40
N GLY A 437 -2.94 28.46 22.46
CA GLY A 437 -2.65 28.85 23.83
C GLY A 437 -1.69 27.90 24.55
N GLU A 438 -0.59 27.45 23.92
CA GLU A 438 0.38 26.50 24.52
C GLU A 438 0.80 26.87 25.95
N ARG A 439 0.77 28.16 26.30
CA ARG A 439 1.10 28.63 27.64
C ARG A 439 0.12 28.13 28.72
N ASP A 440 -1.14 27.84 28.42
CA ASP A 440 -2.17 27.49 29.42
C ASP A 440 -2.76 26.08 29.23
N VAL A 441 -1.97 25.17 28.66
CA VAL A 441 -2.36 23.75 28.61
C VAL A 441 -2.27 23.16 30.00
N THR A 442 -3.37 22.59 30.46
CA THR A 442 -3.45 21.79 31.69
C THR A 442 -3.58 20.32 31.36
N GLN A 443 -3.05 19.46 32.22
CA GLN A 443 -3.17 18.01 32.10
C GLN A 443 -3.94 17.43 33.28
N CYS A 444 -4.74 16.40 33.01
CA CYS A 444 -5.42 15.61 34.04
C CYS A 444 -4.42 14.68 34.73
N GLN A 445 -4.17 14.90 36.02
CA GLN A 445 -3.24 14.09 36.82
C GLN A 445 -3.79 12.71 37.18
N MET A 446 -5.09 12.51 37.03
CA MET A 446 -5.72 11.20 37.23
C MET A 446 -5.47 10.31 36.02
N CYS A 447 -5.68 10.84 34.81
CA CYS A 447 -5.46 10.11 33.56
C CYS A 447 -3.98 9.82 33.29
N SER A 448 -3.06 10.68 33.71
CA SER A 448 -1.61 10.45 33.53
C SER A 448 -1.04 9.32 34.39
N LYS A 449 -1.76 8.89 35.44
CA LYS A 449 -1.31 7.83 36.35
C LYS A 449 -1.75 6.44 35.89
N ARG A 450 -1.02 5.42 36.32
CA ARG A 450 -1.45 4.01 36.15
C ARG A 450 -2.69 3.75 37.01
N PRO A 451 -3.68 2.98 36.51
CA PRO A 451 -3.66 2.16 35.30
C PRO A 451 -4.07 2.89 34.00
N ILE A 452 -4.53 4.15 34.05
CA ILE A 452 -5.05 4.86 32.87
C ILE A 452 -3.92 5.16 31.89
N ASN A 453 -2.85 5.81 32.34
CA ASN A 453 -1.66 6.16 31.54
C ASN A 453 -2.00 6.84 30.19
N ARG A 454 -2.88 7.84 30.22
CA ARG A 454 -3.28 8.63 29.05
C ARG A 454 -2.97 10.10 29.25
N GLU A 455 -2.46 10.69 28.17
CA GLU A 455 -2.15 12.11 28.12
C GLU A 455 -3.42 12.92 27.78
N VAL A 456 -4.24 13.17 28.79
CA VAL A 456 -5.41 14.05 28.65
C VAL A 456 -5.00 15.47 28.98
N LYS A 457 -4.83 16.29 27.95
CA LYS A 457 -4.43 17.70 28.04
C LYS A 457 -5.38 18.61 27.27
N GLY A 458 -5.49 19.86 27.72
CA GLY A 458 -6.30 20.90 27.08
C GLY A 458 -6.45 22.12 28.00
N PRO A 459 -7.25 23.13 27.60
CA PRO A 459 -7.50 24.29 28.43
C PRO A 459 -8.12 23.90 29.77
N MET A 460 -7.84 24.69 30.80
CA MET A 460 -8.29 24.44 32.17
C MET A 460 -9.79 24.17 32.27
N LYS A 461 -10.63 24.95 31.56
CA LYS A 461 -12.09 24.74 31.54
C LYS A 461 -12.48 23.35 31.03
N SER A 462 -11.80 22.87 29.99
CA SER A 462 -12.04 21.53 29.42
C SER A 462 -11.60 20.43 30.37
N ILE A 463 -10.44 20.58 31.02
CA ILE A 463 -9.94 19.60 32.01
C ILE A 463 -10.83 19.54 33.25
N VAL A 464 -11.30 20.68 33.76
CA VAL A 464 -12.28 20.73 34.86
C VAL A 464 -13.55 19.98 34.49
N LYS A 465 -14.07 20.19 33.27
CA LYS A 465 -15.25 19.49 32.77
C LYS A 465 -15.00 17.98 32.64
N HIS A 466 -13.84 17.57 32.16
CA HIS A 466 -13.45 16.16 32.10
C HIS A 466 -13.30 15.51 33.48
N LEU A 467 -12.75 16.21 34.47
CA LEU A 467 -12.67 15.70 35.83
C LEU A 467 -14.06 15.46 36.43
N LEU A 468 -15.03 16.30 36.09
CA LEU A 468 -16.43 16.08 36.45
C LEU A 468 -17.01 14.85 35.71
N ASP A 469 -16.90 14.81 34.39
CA ASP A 469 -17.60 13.82 33.57
C ASP A 469 -16.97 12.41 33.67
N ILE A 470 -15.63 12.33 33.69
CA ILE A 470 -14.89 11.05 33.72
C ILE A 470 -14.64 10.60 35.16
N HIS A 471 -14.29 11.51 36.05
CA HIS A 471 -13.85 11.16 37.40
C HIS A 471 -14.87 11.49 38.50
N GLY A 472 -16.01 12.11 38.17
CA GLY A 472 -17.03 12.50 39.15
C GLY A 472 -16.61 13.62 40.11
N ILE A 473 -15.53 14.35 39.80
CA ILE A 473 -14.93 15.34 40.71
C ILE A 473 -15.59 16.70 40.49
N LYS A 474 -16.50 17.07 41.40
CA LYS A 474 -17.24 18.36 41.35
C LYS A 474 -16.36 19.59 41.63
N GLN A 475 -15.33 19.44 42.46
CA GLN A 475 -14.44 20.53 42.88
C GLN A 475 -12.97 20.12 42.68
N PRO A 476 -12.46 20.22 41.44
CA PRO A 476 -11.09 19.79 41.15
C PRO A 476 -10.07 20.74 41.81
N LYS A 477 -8.92 20.19 42.24
CA LYS A 477 -7.87 20.92 42.96
C LYS A 477 -6.59 20.94 42.12
N PRO A 478 -5.94 22.10 41.91
CA PRO A 478 -4.67 22.17 41.20
C PRO A 478 -3.58 21.41 41.97
N GLY A 479 -2.64 20.80 41.24
CA GLY A 479 -1.57 19.95 41.77
C GLY A 479 -2.03 18.53 42.18
N THR A 480 -3.31 18.34 42.52
CA THR A 480 -3.86 17.02 42.87
C THR A 480 -4.58 16.37 41.68
N HIS A 481 -5.56 17.07 41.10
CA HIS A 481 -6.43 16.53 40.04
C HIS A 481 -5.98 16.97 38.64
N TYR A 482 -5.39 18.16 38.52
CA TYR A 482 -4.80 18.67 37.29
C TYR A 482 -3.59 19.54 37.59
N SER A 483 -2.69 19.70 36.63
CA SER A 483 -1.56 20.64 36.71
C SER A 483 -1.36 21.33 35.38
N ARG A 484 -0.56 22.40 35.37
CA ARG A 484 0.00 22.92 34.11
C ARG A 484 0.82 21.81 33.43
N TYR A 485 0.66 21.67 32.13
CA TYR A 485 1.48 20.79 31.31
C TYR A 485 2.83 21.47 31.07
N VAL A 486 3.93 20.75 31.30
CA VAL A 486 5.28 21.24 31.04
C VAL A 486 5.87 20.34 29.96
N THR A 487 6.06 20.89 28.76
CA THR A 487 6.76 20.20 27.68
C THR A 487 8.20 19.96 28.12
N SER A 488 8.60 18.70 28.28
CA SER A 488 9.94 18.31 28.74
C SER A 488 11.05 18.51 27.69
N TYR A 489 10.82 19.28 26.62
CA TYR A 489 11.73 19.46 25.49
C TYR A 489 12.86 20.47 25.74
N GLY A 490 13.38 20.54 26.96
CA GLY A 490 14.32 21.57 27.40
C GLY A 490 15.57 21.06 28.11
N TYR A 491 16.11 19.92 27.70
CA TYR A 491 17.46 19.46 28.11
C TYR A 491 18.29 19.03 26.91
#